data_AF-A0A2N1KHV4-F1
#
_entry.id   AF-A0A2N1KHV4-F1
#
_cell.length_a   1.000
_cell.length_b   1.000
_cell.length_c   1.000
_cell.angle_alpha   90.00
_cell.angle_beta   90.00
_cell.angle_gamma   90.00
#
_symmetry.space_group_name_H-M   'P 1'
#
loop_
_entity.id
_entity.type
_entity.pdbx_description
1 polymer ?
#
loop_
_entity_poly.entity_id
_entity_poly.type
_entity_poly.pdbx_seq_one_letter_code
_entity_poly.pdbx_strand_id
1 'polypeptide(L)'
;MRRISMPEDMARGGGKGSNGEVASISSGKVTVPKRCWKVILIMPEGINDVIRLNSGVKSEIIAIDVPNSQDVSGTRWRNYELKVRELEGRTGLNFFTELDQNIQDKIEN
;
A
#
# COMPACT_ATOMS: atom_id res chain seq x y z
N MET A 1 -11.99 -19.90 5.25
CA MET A 1 -11.74 -18.50 4.81
C MET A 1 -11.15 -17.74 5.99
N ARG A 2 -9.82 -17.54 6.06
CA ARG A 2 -9.22 -16.72 7.12
C ARG A 2 -9.50 -15.26 6.78
N ARG A 3 -10.33 -14.60 7.58
CA ARG A 3 -10.48 -13.14 7.54
C ARG A 3 -9.15 -12.58 8.02
N ILE A 4 -8.33 -12.07 7.10
CA ILE A 4 -7.18 -11.25 7.46
C ILE A 4 -7.78 -9.99 8.06
N SER A 5 -7.67 -9.83 9.38
CA SER A 5 -8.19 -8.66 10.08
C SER A 5 -7.30 -7.47 9.74
N MET A 6 -7.80 -6.57 8.90
CA MET A 6 -7.16 -5.28 8.70
C MET A 6 -7.21 -4.48 10.01
N PRO A 7 -6.10 -3.85 10.43
CA PRO A 7 -6.04 -2.90 11.53
C PRO A 7 -7.20 -1.88 11.52
N GLU A 8 -7.68 -1.51 12.72
CA GLU A 8 -8.90 -0.71 12.90
C GLU A 8 -8.87 0.66 12.21
N ASP A 9 -7.69 1.21 11.95
CA ASP A 9 -7.47 2.50 11.30
C ASP A 9 -7.58 2.43 9.76
N MET A 10 -7.36 1.25 9.17
CA MET A 10 -7.54 0.97 7.73
C MET A 10 -8.90 0.32 7.41
N ALA A 11 -9.49 -0.39 8.37
CA ALA A 11 -10.73 -1.16 8.19
C ALA A 11 -12.02 -0.34 8.28
N ARG A 12 -11.96 0.90 8.78
CA ARG A 12 -13.14 1.78 8.86
C ARG A 12 -13.20 2.68 7.64
N GLY A 13 -14.32 2.63 6.92
CA GLY A 13 -14.58 3.62 5.88
C GLY A 13 -14.54 5.04 6.44
N GLY A 14 -14.17 6.03 5.62
CA GLY A 14 -14.02 7.42 6.09
C GLY A 14 -13.22 8.31 5.15
N GLY A 15 -13.71 8.50 3.92
CA GLY A 15 -13.13 9.45 2.98
C GLY A 15 -13.76 10.84 3.11
N LYS A 16 -12.95 11.91 3.01
CA LYS A 16 -13.41 13.30 3.11
C LYS A 16 -13.43 13.97 1.74
N GLY A 17 -14.63 14.14 1.19
CA GLY A 17 -14.88 14.89 -0.04
C GLY A 17 -15.25 16.35 0.24
N SER A 18 -15.68 17.07 -0.80
CA SER A 18 -16.22 18.44 -0.67
C SER A 18 -17.46 18.54 0.23
N ASN A 19 -18.16 17.42 0.43
CA ASN A 19 -19.36 17.33 1.26
C ASN A 19 -19.09 16.77 2.67
N GLY A 20 -17.81 16.70 3.08
CA GLY A 20 -17.40 16.16 4.38
C GLY A 20 -16.99 14.68 4.33
N GLU A 21 -16.85 14.09 5.52
CA GLU A 21 -16.43 12.70 5.70
C GLU A 21 -17.60 11.73 5.52
N VAL A 22 -17.40 10.67 4.74
CA VAL A 22 -18.38 9.61 4.49
C VAL A 22 -17.71 8.24 4.58
N ALA A 23 -18.36 7.30 5.25
CA ALA A 23 -17.87 5.92 5.37
C ALA A 23 -18.38 5.00 4.25
N SER A 24 -19.51 5.33 3.63
CA SER A 24 -20.09 4.55 2.53
C SER A 24 -20.97 5.41 1.63
N ILE A 25 -21.11 5.00 0.37
CA ILE A 25 -22.00 5.60 -0.63
C ILE A 25 -22.88 4.52 -1.27
N SER A 26 -23.79 4.93 -2.16
CA SER A 26 -24.71 4.02 -2.86
C SER A 26 -25.55 3.18 -1.87
N SER A 27 -26.18 3.85 -0.91
CA SER A 27 -26.98 3.22 0.15
C SER A 27 -26.22 2.11 0.90
N GLY A 28 -24.94 2.34 1.19
CA GLY A 28 -24.09 1.41 1.95
C GLY A 28 -23.44 0.30 1.11
N LYS A 29 -23.69 0.23 -0.20
CA LYS A 29 -23.13 -0.83 -1.07
C LYS A 29 -21.66 -0.62 -1.41
N VAL A 30 -21.16 0.60 -1.29
CA VAL A 30 -19.76 0.93 -1.59
C VAL A 30 -19.15 1.56 -0.35
N THR A 31 -18.17 0.88 0.25
CA THR A 31 -17.38 1.45 1.35
C THR A 31 -16.40 2.47 0.79
N VAL A 32 -16.34 3.64 1.39
CA VAL A 32 -15.37 4.68 1.03
C VAL A 32 -14.12 4.48 1.87
N PRO A 33 -12.96 4.15 1.28
CA PRO A 33 -11.76 3.90 2.07
C PRO A 33 -11.28 5.18 2.75
N LYS A 34 -10.72 5.06 3.96
CA LYS A 34 -10.08 6.18 4.66
C LYS A 34 -8.72 6.54 4.06
N ARG A 35 -8.05 5.56 3.47
CA ARG A 35 -6.72 5.69 2.87
C ARG A 35 -6.60 4.86 1.61
N CYS A 36 -5.74 5.30 0.70
CA CYS A 36 -5.40 4.61 -0.54
C CYS A 36 -3.89 4.40 -0.56
N TRP A 37 -3.46 3.15 -0.72
CA TRP A 37 -2.04 2.79 -0.76
C TRP A 37 -1.63 2.26 -2.13
N LYS A 38 -0.33 2.31 -2.40
CA LYS A 38 0.28 1.72 -3.60
C LYS A 38 1.70 1.30 -3.27
N VAL A 39 2.11 0.14 -3.78
CA VAL A 39 3.50 -0.35 -3.77
C VAL A 39 3.97 -0.45 -5.22
N ILE A 40 5.16 0.07 -5.50
CA ILE A 40 5.79 0.09 -6.83
C ILE A 40 7.18 -0.53 -6.68
N LEU A 41 7.44 -1.57 -7.46
CA LEU A 41 8.77 -2.15 -7.65
C LEU A 41 9.29 -1.69 -9.01
N ILE A 42 10.46 -1.07 -9.02
CA ILE A 42 11.15 -0.59 -10.22
C ILE A 42 12.42 -1.42 -10.38
N MET A 43 12.62 -2.01 -11.55
CA MET A 43 13.82 -2.78 -11.88
C MET A 43 14.13 -2.68 -13.38
N PRO A 44 15.37 -2.95 -13.81
CA PRO A 44 15.71 -3.02 -15.22
C PRO A 44 14.87 -4.06 -15.97
N GLU A 45 14.49 -3.73 -17.21
CA GLU A 45 13.79 -4.64 -18.12
C GLU A 45 14.59 -5.94 -18.33
N GLY A 46 13.88 -7.05 -18.52
CA GLY A 46 14.45 -8.35 -18.80
C GLY A 46 13.44 -9.47 -18.63
N ILE A 47 13.94 -10.69 -18.49
CA ILE A 47 13.13 -11.91 -18.32
C ILE A 47 13.37 -12.53 -16.94
N ASN A 48 12.43 -13.36 -16.47
CA ASN A 48 12.54 -14.12 -15.22
C ASN A 48 12.72 -13.24 -13.97
N ASP A 49 11.84 -12.26 -13.77
CA ASP A 49 11.98 -11.19 -12.76
C ASP A 49 12.19 -11.69 -11.33
N VAL A 50 11.43 -12.72 -10.91
CA VAL A 50 11.58 -13.33 -9.57
C VAL A 50 12.99 -13.85 -9.35
N ILE A 51 13.56 -14.57 -10.33
CA ILE A 51 14.94 -15.09 -10.25
C ILE A 51 15.95 -13.94 -10.17
N ARG A 52 15.75 -12.89 -10.96
CA ARG A 52 16.64 -11.71 -10.96
C ARG A 52 16.60 -10.96 -9.65
N LEU A 53 15.41 -10.80 -9.05
CA LEU A 53 15.23 -10.20 -7.73
C LEU A 53 15.88 -11.05 -6.64
N ASN A 54 15.68 -12.37 -6.65
CA ASN A 54 16.35 -13.29 -5.73
C ASN A 54 17.88 -13.29 -5.87
N SER A 55 18.36 -13.00 -7.09
CA SER A 55 19.80 -12.85 -7.38
C SER A 55 20.35 -11.45 -7.06
N GLY A 56 19.55 -10.54 -6.48
CA GLY A 56 20.00 -9.22 -6.03
C GLY A 56 20.15 -8.18 -7.13
N VAL A 57 19.38 -8.27 -8.22
CA VAL A 57 19.32 -7.19 -9.21
C VAL A 57 18.95 -5.87 -8.53
N LYS A 58 19.58 -4.76 -8.97
CA LYS A 58 19.27 -3.43 -8.46
C LYS A 58 17.80 -3.11 -8.72
N SER A 59 17.07 -2.84 -7.66
CA SER A 59 15.67 -2.46 -7.67
C SER A 59 15.43 -1.26 -6.75
N GLU A 60 14.36 -0.53 -7.01
CA GLU A 60 13.87 0.56 -6.16
C GLU A 60 12.42 0.25 -5.78
N ILE A 61 12.10 0.44 -4.51
CA ILE A 61 10.74 0.28 -4.00
C ILE A 61 10.21 1.64 -3.57
N ILE A 62 8.98 1.93 -3.99
CA ILE A 62 8.22 3.08 -3.51
C ILE A 62 6.91 2.53 -2.97
N ALA A 63 6.69 2.69 -1.67
CA ALA A 63 5.38 2.50 -1.07
C ALA A 63 4.82 3.84 -0.59
N ILE A 64 3.54 4.06 -0.87
CA ILE A 64 2.79 5.23 -0.40
C ILE A 64 1.49 4.79 0.27
N ASP A 65 1.06 5.58 1.24
CA ASP A 65 -0.23 5.43 1.91
C ASP A 65 -0.84 6.82 2.11
N VAL A 66 -1.82 7.18 1.29
CA VAL A 66 -2.37 8.54 1.18
C VAL A 66 -3.75 8.61 1.81
N PRO A 67 -4.06 9.61 2.66
CA PRO A 67 -5.42 9.84 3.13
C PRO A 67 -6.39 10.07 1.95
N ASN A 68 -7.55 9.43 1.96
CA ASN A 68 -8.61 9.71 1.00
C ASN A 68 -9.39 10.97 1.42
N SER A 69 -8.71 12.13 1.37
CA SER A 69 -9.23 13.41 1.84
C SER A 69 -8.86 14.52 0.87
N GLN A 70 -9.76 15.49 0.66
CA GLN A 70 -9.44 16.72 -0.06
C GLN A 70 -8.35 17.58 0.60
N ASP A 71 -8.06 17.34 1.88
CA ASP A 71 -6.97 18.01 2.60
C ASP A 71 -5.58 17.67 2.03
N VAL A 72 -5.46 16.60 1.24
CA VAL A 72 -4.19 16.24 0.57
C VAL A 72 -3.91 17.09 -0.68
N SER A 73 -4.88 17.89 -1.14
CA SER A 73 -4.73 18.75 -2.31
C SER A 73 -3.57 19.73 -2.13
N GLY A 74 -2.71 19.86 -3.15
CA GLY A 74 -1.53 20.72 -3.12
C GLY A 74 -0.33 20.14 -2.36
N THR A 75 -0.44 18.95 -1.76
CA THR A 75 0.70 18.24 -1.16
C THR A 75 1.46 17.39 -2.19
N ARG A 76 2.70 17.02 -1.90
CA ARG A 76 3.48 16.09 -2.72
C ARG A 76 3.20 14.66 -2.29
N TRP A 77 3.03 13.74 -3.24
CA TRP A 77 2.80 12.31 -2.94
C TRP A 77 3.91 11.69 -2.08
N ARG A 78 5.14 12.18 -2.24
CA ARG A 78 6.33 11.76 -1.47
C ARG A 78 6.20 12.00 0.04
N ASN A 79 5.32 12.93 0.44
CA ASN A 79 5.03 13.18 1.86
C ASN A 79 4.31 12.01 2.53
N TYR A 80 3.81 11.05 1.75
CA TYR A 80 3.07 9.87 2.19
C TYR A 80 3.84 8.57 1.95
N GLU A 81 5.14 8.67 1.66
CA GLU A 81 6.02 7.49 1.57
C GLU A 81 6.14 6.81 2.93
N LEU A 82 6.16 5.48 2.90
CA LEU A 82 6.40 4.62 4.05
C LEU A 82 7.14 3.37 3.58
N LYS A 83 7.63 2.60 4.55
CA LYS A 83 8.23 1.29 4.28
C LYS A 83 7.14 0.28 3.91
N VAL A 84 7.45 -0.69 3.04
CA VAL A 84 6.48 -1.76 2.73
C VAL A 84 6.11 -2.53 4.00
N ARG A 85 7.09 -2.82 4.87
CA ARG A 85 6.87 -3.48 6.16
C ARG A 85 5.88 -2.72 7.05
N GLU A 86 5.90 -1.38 7.01
CA GLU A 86 4.93 -0.55 7.73
C GLU A 86 3.54 -0.69 7.11
N LEU A 87 3.44 -0.71 5.78
CA LEU A 87 2.18 -0.91 5.06
C LEU A 87 1.59 -2.32 5.29
N GLU A 88 2.41 -3.36 5.37
CA GLU A 88 2.00 -4.71 5.77
C GLU A 88 1.39 -4.71 7.16
N GLY A 89 2.05 -4.04 8.11
CA GLY A 89 1.53 -3.84 9.46
C GLY A 89 0.16 -3.18 9.48
N ARG A 90 -0.09 -2.23 8.56
CA ARG A 90 -1.37 -1.49 8.43
C ARG A 90 -2.45 -2.25 7.66
N THR A 91 -2.09 -3.11 6.73
CA THR A 91 -3.05 -3.80 5.83
C THR A 91 -3.30 -5.25 6.23
N GLY A 92 -2.39 -5.86 6.98
CA GLY A 92 -2.37 -7.30 7.24
C GLY A 92 -1.99 -8.15 6.03
N LEU A 93 -1.54 -7.51 4.93
CA LEU A 93 -1.03 -8.21 3.75
C LEU A 93 0.44 -8.58 3.94
N ASN A 94 0.91 -9.51 3.11
CA ASN A 94 2.32 -9.84 2.93
C ASN A 94 2.64 -9.63 1.44
N PHE A 95 3.53 -8.70 1.12
CA PHE A 95 3.91 -8.40 -0.25
C PHE A 95 5.08 -9.30 -0.68
N PHE A 96 5.39 -9.29 -1.98
CA PHE A 96 6.56 -9.96 -2.57
C PHE A 96 6.82 -11.42 -2.11
N THR A 97 5.75 -12.18 -1.85
CA THR A 97 5.82 -13.51 -1.21
C THR A 97 6.55 -14.59 -2.03
N GLU A 98 6.77 -14.33 -3.32
CA GLU A 98 7.54 -15.21 -4.22
C GLU A 98 9.06 -14.97 -4.14
N LEU A 99 9.51 -13.94 -3.42
CA LEU A 99 10.92 -13.66 -3.19
C LEU A 99 11.42 -14.39 -1.94
N ASP A 100 12.71 -14.67 -1.88
CA ASP A 100 13.34 -15.21 -0.69
C ASP A 100 13.22 -14.22 0.49
N GLN A 101 13.04 -14.72 1.71
CA GLN A 101 12.80 -13.88 2.90
C GLN A 101 13.89 -12.82 3.11
N ASN A 102 15.16 -13.18 2.84
CA ASN A 102 16.28 -12.24 2.96
C ASN A 102 16.24 -11.10 1.91
N ILE A 103 15.52 -11.26 0.81
CA ILE A 103 15.29 -10.23 -0.20
C ILE A 103 14.09 -9.38 0.21
N GLN A 104 13.00 -10.01 0.66
CA GLN A 104 11.85 -9.31 1.26
C GLN A 104 12.34 -8.35 2.36
N ASP A 105 13.14 -8.84 3.31
CA ASP A 105 13.68 -8.05 4.43
C ASP A 105 14.61 -6.90 4.00
N LYS A 106 15.21 -6.97 2.81
CA LYS A 106 16.03 -5.88 2.25
C LYS A 106 15.18 -4.82 1.57
N ILE A 107 14.15 -5.22 0.82
CA ILE A 107 13.39 -4.30 -0.03
C ILE A 107 12.16 -3.72 0.67
N GLU A 108 11.70 -4.33 1.75
CA GLU A 108 10.50 -3.91 2.47
C GLU A 108 10.79 -2.98 3.66
N ASN A 109 12.07 -2.80 4.00
CA ASN A 109 12.56 -2.09 5.19
C ASN A 109 12.89 -0.61 4.98
#